data_AF-A0A225UWT7-F1
#
_entry.id   AF-A0A225UWT7-F1
#
_cell.length_a   1.000
_cell.length_b   1.000
_cell.length_c   1.000
_cell.angle_alpha   90.00
_cell.angle_beta   90.00
_cell.angle_gamma   90.00
#
_symmetry.space_group_name_H-M   'P 1'
#
loop_
_entity.id
_entity.type
_entity.pdbx_description
1 polymer ?
#
loop_
_entity_poly.entity_id
_entity_poly.type
_entity_poly.pdbx_seq_one_letter_code
_entity_poly.pdbx_strand_id
1 'polypeptide(L)'
;YISPFFALRGSDKCWMRILNSRVPIPIPTKLQIQCLASEIARFAEYTNPQYPWQKTRRQFPPQACLFDTTDFDQEGSLSQRAPPDLRYRGYWRNFRGAGHKEDPEFGFSQWKRDHWTPPRAVDLFITMAFRTLRFNMPNLDRLKVLEIKAMLDAVDDAWRDYNLDRVKRNDRLCTKYPYICWKLSLESPPPVDGMIPEFLFEPSIPLYGMIYRTWIPKTPVWLKEPDRPLFVSVGHSLASVGPLIVRDPALTNAEIVGGWEQTFQGSPLVVKSLVAYDPVPEALVEPADPPVLLLLDRKWP
;
A
#
# COMPACT_ATOMS: atom_id res chain seq x y z
N TYR A 1 -8.31 -1.33 21.66
CA TYR A 1 -7.05 -1.01 20.98
C TYR A 1 -5.98 -1.81 21.69
N ILE A 2 -5.40 -2.82 21.04
CA ILE A 2 -4.33 -3.61 21.65
C ILE A 2 -3.04 -2.85 21.35
N SER A 3 -2.35 -2.34 22.38
CA SER A 3 -0.98 -1.88 22.21
C SER A 3 -0.08 -3.10 22.48
N PRO A 4 0.78 -3.52 21.54
CA PRO A 4 1.79 -4.51 21.85
C PRO A 4 2.67 -4.03 23.00
N PHE A 5 3.14 -4.96 23.85
CA PHE A 5 4.17 -4.66 24.85
C PHE A 5 5.53 -4.69 24.16
N PHE A 6 5.92 -3.58 23.55
CA PHE A 6 7.21 -3.47 22.87
C PHE A 6 8.39 -3.56 23.85
N ALA A 7 9.45 -4.27 23.44
CA ALA A 7 10.63 -4.50 24.27
C ALA A 7 11.66 -3.37 24.14
N LEU A 8 11.77 -2.75 22.96
CA LEU A 8 12.69 -1.67 22.67
C LEU A 8 12.07 -0.32 23.06
N ARG A 9 12.92 0.54 23.62
CA ARG A 9 12.54 1.90 24.02
C ARG A 9 12.16 2.72 22.78
N GLY A 10 11.01 3.37 22.79
CA GLY A 10 10.56 4.23 21.69
C GLY A 10 9.74 3.52 20.60
N SER A 11 9.67 2.19 20.62
CA SER A 11 8.79 1.40 19.74
C SER A 11 7.32 1.77 19.89
N ASP A 12 6.88 2.09 21.11
CA ASP A 12 5.54 2.60 21.42
C ASP A 12 5.26 3.94 20.71
N LYS A 13 6.22 4.85 20.69
CA LYS A 13 6.12 6.13 19.99
C LYS A 13 6.09 5.94 18.47
N CYS A 14 6.93 5.06 17.94
CA CYS A 14 6.93 4.69 16.52
C CYS A 14 5.59 4.07 16.12
N TRP A 15 5.07 3.15 16.94
CA TRP A 15 3.76 2.54 16.76
C TRP A 15 2.65 3.59 16.66
N MET A 16 2.59 4.51 17.63
CA MET A 16 1.60 5.58 17.65
C MET A 16 1.73 6.52 16.44
N ARG A 17 2.97 6.87 16.03
CA ARG A 17 3.20 7.68 14.81
C ARG A 17 2.69 6.99 13.56
N ILE A 18 2.93 5.68 13.42
CA ILE A 18 2.43 4.89 12.29
C ILE A 18 0.90 4.88 12.27
N LEU A 19 0.26 4.66 13.41
CA LEU A 19 -1.19 4.63 13.51
C LEU A 19 -1.80 5.99 13.19
N ASN A 20 -1.20 7.07 13.69
CA ASN A 20 -1.61 8.44 13.40
C ASN A 20 -1.38 8.83 11.92
N SER A 21 -0.33 8.31 11.28
CA SER A 21 -0.09 8.52 9.84
C SER A 21 -1.08 7.77 8.94
N ARG A 22 -1.78 6.78 9.50
CA ARG A 22 -2.69 5.88 8.80
C ARG A 22 -4.17 6.17 9.07
N VAL A 23 -4.50 7.40 9.46
CA VAL A 23 -5.89 7.85 9.58
C VAL A 23 -6.56 7.80 8.19
N PRO A 24 -7.66 7.05 8.02
CA PRO A 24 -8.35 6.98 6.75
C PRO A 24 -8.88 8.35 6.34
N ILE A 25 -8.75 8.67 5.06
CA ILE A 25 -9.37 9.87 4.49
C ILE A 25 -10.88 9.61 4.41
N PRO A 26 -11.74 10.54 4.89
CA PRO A 26 -13.18 10.45 4.71
C PRO A 26 -13.52 10.27 3.23
N ILE A 27 -14.36 9.28 2.93
CA ILE A 27 -14.75 8.97 1.56
C ILE A 27 -16.01 9.78 1.24
N PRO A 28 -16.01 10.66 0.22
CA PRO A 28 -17.22 11.38 -0.18
C PRO A 28 -18.32 10.41 -0.60
N THR A 29 -19.55 10.61 -0.14
CA THR A 29 -20.69 9.71 -0.39
C THR A 29 -21.00 9.52 -1.88
N LYS A 30 -20.73 10.54 -2.70
CA LYS A 30 -20.97 10.56 -4.15
C LYS A 30 -19.71 10.26 -4.97
N LEU A 31 -18.62 9.83 -4.33
CA LEU A 31 -17.38 9.48 -5.03
C LEU A 31 -17.63 8.33 -6.01
N GLN A 32 -17.22 8.53 -7.25
CA GLN A 32 -17.23 7.51 -8.29
C GLN A 32 -15.79 7.27 -8.72
N ILE A 33 -15.37 6.01 -8.73
CA ILE A 33 -14.04 5.61 -9.18
C ILE A 33 -14.19 4.89 -10.49
N GLN A 34 -13.68 5.52 -11.55
CA GLN A 34 -13.71 4.96 -12.89
C GLN A 34 -12.75 3.76 -13.00
N CYS A 35 -13.13 2.80 -13.81
CA CYS A 35 -12.35 1.61 -14.08
C CYS A 35 -12.63 1.05 -15.48
N LEU A 36 -11.67 0.28 -15.98
CA LEU A 36 -11.79 -0.52 -17.21
C LEU A 36 -11.60 -1.99 -16.84
N ALA A 37 -12.31 -2.88 -17.51
CA ALA A 37 -12.22 -4.32 -17.26
C ALA A 37 -10.78 -4.84 -17.43
N SER A 38 -10.11 -4.39 -18.50
CA SER A 38 -8.70 -4.71 -18.78
C SER A 38 -7.76 -4.22 -17.67
N GLU A 39 -7.99 -3.04 -17.12
CA GLU A 39 -7.16 -2.47 -16.06
C GLU A 39 -7.41 -3.16 -14.71
N ILE A 40 -8.65 -3.58 -14.41
CA ILE A 40 -8.95 -4.40 -13.24
C ILE A 40 -8.22 -5.76 -13.36
N ALA A 41 -8.28 -6.40 -14.53
CA ALA A 41 -7.58 -7.67 -14.77
C ALA A 41 -6.07 -7.53 -14.58
N ARG A 42 -5.45 -6.48 -15.14
CA ARG A 42 -4.02 -6.21 -14.92
C ARG A 42 -3.71 -5.89 -13.46
N PHE A 43 -4.60 -5.19 -12.76
CA PHE A 43 -4.43 -4.90 -11.34
C PHE A 43 -4.60 -6.16 -10.46
N ALA A 44 -5.33 -7.17 -10.93
CA ALA A 44 -5.45 -8.48 -10.30
C ALA A 44 -4.20 -9.35 -10.49
N GLU A 45 -3.47 -9.17 -11.59
CA GLU A 45 -2.28 -9.94 -11.97
C GLU A 45 -1.01 -9.48 -11.22
N TYR A 46 -1.01 -9.59 -9.89
CA TYR A 46 0.10 -9.16 -9.03
C TYR A 46 1.40 -9.97 -9.19
N THR A 47 1.34 -11.13 -9.86
CA THR A 47 2.50 -11.96 -10.20
C THR A 47 3.30 -11.41 -11.37
N ASN A 48 2.72 -10.47 -12.14
CA ASN A 48 3.39 -9.82 -13.25
C ASN A 48 4.67 -9.11 -12.76
N PRO A 49 5.86 -9.39 -13.32
CA PRO A 49 7.11 -8.78 -12.86
C PRO A 49 7.14 -7.25 -12.92
N GLN A 50 6.30 -6.61 -13.74
CA GLN A 50 6.20 -5.16 -13.82
C GLN A 50 5.19 -4.56 -12.83
N TYR A 51 4.48 -5.41 -12.09
CA TYR A 51 3.49 -4.98 -11.11
C TYR A 51 4.16 -4.18 -9.98
N PRO A 52 3.52 -3.11 -9.47
CA PRO A 52 4.07 -2.25 -8.41
C PRO A 52 4.53 -2.99 -7.16
N TRP A 53 3.77 -3.97 -6.67
CA TRP A 53 4.17 -4.90 -5.61
C TRP A 53 5.49 -5.63 -5.91
N GLN A 54 5.65 -6.19 -7.12
CA GLN A 54 6.88 -6.90 -7.52
C GLN A 54 8.08 -5.95 -7.58
N LYS A 55 7.89 -4.70 -8.01
CA LYS A 55 8.93 -3.67 -7.95
C LYS A 55 9.29 -3.33 -6.50
N THR A 56 8.29 -3.11 -5.66
CA THR A 56 8.47 -2.77 -4.24
C THR A 56 9.24 -3.86 -3.50
N ARG A 57 8.85 -5.13 -3.65
CA ARG A 57 9.45 -6.22 -2.88
C ARG A 57 10.92 -6.51 -3.24
N ARG A 58 11.34 -6.13 -4.45
CA ARG A 58 12.76 -6.21 -4.88
C ARG A 58 13.63 -5.14 -4.22
N GLN A 59 13.04 -4.10 -3.64
CA GLN A 59 13.76 -3.06 -2.91
C GLN A 59 13.95 -3.40 -1.43
N PHE A 60 13.29 -4.44 -0.91
CA PHE A 60 13.50 -4.86 0.46
C PHE A 60 14.91 -5.43 0.65
N PRO A 61 15.54 -5.19 1.80
CA PRO A 61 16.77 -5.87 2.19
C PRO A 61 16.67 -7.39 1.96
N PRO A 62 17.75 -8.04 1.49
CA PRO A 62 17.76 -9.47 1.20
C PRO A 62 17.63 -10.35 2.45
N GLN A 63 17.99 -9.80 3.61
CA GLN A 63 17.92 -10.40 4.93
C GLN A 63 17.03 -9.55 5.85
N ALA A 64 16.49 -10.18 6.90
CA ALA A 64 15.81 -9.44 7.96
C ALA A 64 16.78 -8.51 8.70
N CYS A 65 16.29 -7.37 9.17
CA CYS A 65 17.10 -6.38 9.87
C CYS A 65 17.08 -6.59 11.38
N LEU A 66 15.98 -7.14 11.93
CA LEU A 66 15.76 -7.26 13.37
C LEU A 66 16.06 -8.66 13.92
N PHE A 67 16.33 -9.63 13.06
CA PHE A 67 16.67 -10.99 13.45
C PHE A 67 17.52 -11.65 12.36
N ASP A 68 18.32 -12.65 12.76
CA ASP A 68 19.17 -13.37 11.82
C ASP A 68 18.33 -14.21 10.83
N THR A 69 18.74 -14.20 9.57
CA THR A 69 18.17 -15.00 8.47
C THR A 69 19.25 -15.64 7.58
N THR A 70 20.52 -15.59 8.01
CA THR A 70 21.68 -15.95 7.18
C THR A 70 21.63 -17.40 6.71
N ASP A 71 21.34 -18.33 7.62
CA ASP A 71 21.30 -19.77 7.32
C ASP A 71 19.87 -20.28 7.03
N PHE A 72 18.92 -19.37 6.81
CA PHE A 72 17.54 -19.75 6.56
C PHE A 72 17.32 -20.06 5.09
N ASP A 73 16.95 -21.30 4.80
CA ASP A 73 16.53 -21.71 3.46
C ASP A 73 15.22 -20.99 3.07
N GLN A 74 15.35 -19.99 2.20
CA GLN A 74 14.23 -19.23 1.68
C GLN A 74 13.41 -20.03 0.66
N GLU A 75 13.92 -21.10 0.08
CA GLU A 75 13.24 -21.86 -0.98
C GLU A 75 12.55 -23.13 -0.45
N GLY A 76 12.95 -23.62 0.72
CA GLY A 76 12.44 -24.84 1.33
C GLY A 76 10.98 -24.79 1.78
N SER A 77 10.32 -25.97 1.82
CA SER A 77 9.01 -26.08 2.47
C SER A 77 9.16 -26.04 3.99
N LEU A 78 8.19 -25.44 4.69
CA LEU A 78 8.27 -25.25 6.13
C LEU A 78 7.03 -25.82 6.81
N SER A 79 7.26 -26.78 7.72
CA SER A 79 6.18 -27.45 8.43
C SER A 79 5.44 -26.49 9.36
N GLN A 80 4.11 -26.60 9.43
CA GLN A 80 3.30 -25.89 10.43
C GLN A 80 3.66 -26.28 11.87
N ARG A 81 4.30 -27.44 12.05
CA ARG A 81 4.79 -27.96 13.35
C ARG A 81 6.26 -27.63 13.60
N ALA A 82 6.90 -26.85 12.72
CA ALA A 82 8.27 -26.44 12.95
C ALA A 82 8.40 -25.63 14.25
N PRO A 83 9.58 -25.66 14.89
CA PRO A 83 9.92 -24.76 15.98
C PRO A 83 9.52 -23.31 15.70
N PRO A 84 9.08 -22.54 16.71
CA PRO A 84 8.52 -21.21 16.46
C PRO A 84 9.51 -20.23 15.81
N ASP A 85 10.83 -20.39 16.00
CA ASP A 85 11.87 -19.59 15.35
C ASP A 85 11.90 -19.83 13.82
N LEU A 86 11.84 -21.09 13.39
CA LEU A 86 11.77 -21.42 11.97
C LEU A 86 10.45 -20.96 11.35
N ARG A 87 9.33 -21.12 12.08
CA ARG A 87 8.03 -20.60 11.60
C ARG A 87 8.07 -19.09 11.43
N TYR A 88 8.71 -18.38 12.34
CA TYR A 88 8.88 -16.93 12.28
C TYR A 88 9.65 -16.48 11.03
N ARG A 89 10.80 -17.12 10.73
CA ARG A 89 11.55 -16.90 9.47
C ARG A 89 10.71 -17.25 8.23
N GLY A 90 9.88 -18.29 8.31
CA GLY A 90 8.89 -18.63 7.27
C GLY A 90 7.84 -17.56 7.02
N TYR A 91 7.33 -16.90 8.07
CA TYR A 91 6.38 -15.79 7.93
C TYR A 91 7.03 -14.58 7.30
N TRP A 92 8.22 -14.19 7.77
CA TRP A 92 9.01 -13.12 7.15
C TRP A 92 9.16 -13.33 5.65
N ARG A 93 9.60 -14.53 5.23
CA ARG A 93 9.68 -14.91 3.82
C ARG A 93 8.35 -14.74 3.08
N ASN A 94 7.24 -15.17 3.68
CA ASN A 94 5.91 -15.02 3.08
C ASN A 94 5.52 -13.54 2.92
N PHE A 95 5.77 -12.69 3.92
CA PHE A 95 5.55 -11.24 3.82
C PHE A 95 6.44 -10.57 2.76
N ARG A 96 7.56 -11.17 2.37
CA ARG A 96 8.38 -10.74 1.22
C ARG A 96 7.84 -11.21 -0.13
N GLY A 97 6.78 -12.01 -0.15
CA GLY A 97 6.24 -12.65 -1.36
C GLY A 97 7.17 -13.75 -1.91
N ALA A 98 7.97 -14.37 -1.03
CA ALA A 98 8.81 -15.53 -1.35
C ALA A 98 8.28 -16.82 -0.71
N GLY A 99 7.02 -16.81 -0.26
CA GLY A 99 6.38 -18.00 0.33
C GLY A 99 6.14 -19.12 -0.70
N HIS A 100 5.74 -20.29 -0.21
CA HIS A 100 5.33 -21.37 -1.10
C HIS A 100 4.09 -20.95 -1.91
N LYS A 101 3.93 -21.44 -3.15
CA LYS A 101 2.81 -21.05 -4.03
C LYS A 101 1.43 -21.33 -3.44
N GLU A 102 1.35 -22.29 -2.52
CA GLU A 102 0.12 -22.67 -1.82
C GLU A 102 -0.16 -21.83 -0.58
N ASP A 103 0.83 -21.08 -0.09
CA ASP A 103 0.63 -20.20 1.05
C ASP A 103 -0.14 -18.93 0.64
N PRO A 104 -0.95 -18.35 1.54
CA PRO A 104 -1.52 -17.04 1.30
C PRO A 104 -0.40 -16.00 1.14
N GLU A 105 -0.48 -15.18 0.10
CA GLU A 105 0.48 -14.10 -0.17
C GLU A 105 0.27 -12.91 0.78
N PHE A 106 0.83 -13.00 1.98
CA PHE A 106 0.63 -11.97 3.01
C PHE A 106 1.30 -10.66 2.64
N GLY A 107 2.46 -10.70 1.96
CA GLY A 107 3.16 -9.51 1.48
C GLY A 107 2.31 -8.67 0.54
N PHE A 108 1.76 -9.31 -0.50
CA PHE A 108 0.87 -8.63 -1.45
C PHE A 108 -0.41 -8.14 -0.75
N SER A 109 -1.01 -8.96 0.10
CA SER A 109 -2.21 -8.60 0.84
C SER A 109 -1.97 -7.37 1.72
N GLN A 110 -0.79 -7.28 2.34
CA GLN A 110 -0.39 -6.14 3.15
C GLN A 110 -0.15 -4.89 2.30
N TRP A 111 0.59 -5.01 1.20
CA TRP A 111 0.80 -3.92 0.24
C TRP A 111 -0.53 -3.36 -0.30
N LYS A 112 -1.50 -4.24 -0.55
CA LYS A 112 -2.83 -3.89 -1.06
C LYS A 112 -3.67 -3.09 -0.05
N ARG A 113 -3.45 -3.27 1.25
CA ARG A 113 -4.14 -2.47 2.29
C ARG A 113 -3.76 -0.99 2.22
N ASP A 114 -2.57 -0.66 1.71
CA ASP A 114 -2.15 0.72 1.46
C ASP A 114 -2.72 1.30 0.13
N HIS A 115 -3.29 0.43 -0.71
CA HIS A 115 -3.86 0.72 -2.03
C HIS A 115 -5.34 0.30 -2.10
N TRP A 116 -6.09 0.56 -1.03
CA TRP A 116 -7.44 0.05 -0.90
C TRP A 116 -8.47 0.96 -1.56
N THR A 117 -8.90 0.61 -2.77
CA THR A 117 -10.00 1.29 -3.47
C THR A 117 -11.34 1.02 -2.77
N PRO A 118 -12.10 2.07 -2.35
CA PRO A 118 -13.42 1.91 -1.75
C PRO A 118 -14.37 1.14 -2.66
N PRO A 119 -14.90 -0.04 -2.23
CA PRO A 119 -15.74 -0.85 -3.10
C PRO A 119 -16.98 -0.09 -3.58
N ARG A 120 -17.65 0.59 -2.65
CA ARG A 120 -18.85 1.37 -2.90
C ARG A 120 -18.67 2.46 -3.98
N ALA A 121 -17.48 3.03 -4.10
CA ALA A 121 -17.22 4.08 -5.09
C ALA A 121 -17.08 3.51 -6.51
N VAL A 122 -16.58 2.29 -6.64
CA VAL A 122 -16.52 1.56 -7.92
C VAL A 122 -17.92 1.04 -8.28
N ASP A 123 -18.65 0.46 -7.31
CA ASP A 123 -20.03 0.00 -7.49
C ASP A 123 -20.95 1.15 -7.93
N LEU A 124 -20.77 2.33 -7.33
CA LEU A 124 -21.53 3.52 -7.69
C LEU A 124 -21.24 3.98 -9.12
N PHE A 125 -19.97 3.97 -9.54
CA PHE A 125 -19.58 4.29 -10.92
C PHE A 125 -20.28 3.34 -11.93
N ILE A 126 -20.21 2.03 -11.71
CA ILE A 126 -20.86 1.02 -12.57
C ILE A 126 -22.37 1.24 -12.62
N THR A 127 -23.00 1.45 -11.45
CA THR A 127 -24.44 1.71 -11.35
C THR A 127 -24.84 2.98 -12.12
N MET A 128 -24.08 4.07 -11.98
CA MET A 128 -24.37 5.33 -12.69
C MET A 128 -24.14 5.19 -14.19
N ALA A 129 -23.15 4.41 -14.63
CA ALA A 129 -22.91 4.14 -16.04
C ALA A 129 -24.09 3.38 -16.68
N PHE A 130 -24.60 2.33 -16.03
CA PHE A 130 -25.80 1.62 -16.50
C PHE A 130 -27.05 2.51 -16.51
N ARG A 131 -27.24 3.37 -15.50
CA ARG A 131 -28.35 4.34 -15.50
C ARG A 131 -28.22 5.31 -16.67
N THR A 132 -27.03 5.82 -16.92
CA THR A 132 -26.75 6.74 -18.04
C THR A 132 -27.03 6.08 -19.38
N LEU A 133 -26.61 4.82 -19.58
CA LEU A 133 -26.96 4.06 -20.77
C LEU A 133 -28.48 3.96 -20.92
N ARG A 134 -29.20 3.56 -19.86
CA ARG A 134 -30.67 3.42 -19.87
C ARG A 134 -31.39 4.71 -20.25
N PHE A 135 -30.95 5.86 -19.72
CA PHE A 135 -31.53 7.16 -20.05
C PHE A 135 -31.28 7.56 -21.51
N ASN A 136 -30.13 7.19 -22.08
CA ASN A 136 -29.74 7.55 -23.44
C ASN A 136 -30.17 6.53 -24.51
N MET A 137 -30.67 5.34 -24.13
CA MET A 137 -31.08 4.30 -25.07
C MET A 137 -32.00 4.79 -26.20
N PRO A 138 -33.00 5.67 -25.97
CA PRO A 138 -33.85 6.17 -27.06
C PRO A 138 -33.10 6.96 -28.14
N ASN A 139 -31.94 7.53 -27.80
CA ASN A 139 -31.13 8.40 -28.65
C ASN A 139 -29.93 7.67 -29.29
N LEU A 140 -29.77 6.38 -29.02
CA LEU A 140 -28.65 5.57 -29.50
C LEU A 140 -29.16 4.49 -30.44
N ASP A 141 -28.37 4.17 -31.46
CA ASP A 141 -28.65 3.00 -32.29
C ASP A 141 -28.46 1.71 -31.47
N ARG A 142 -29.20 0.67 -31.85
CA ARG A 142 -29.24 -0.60 -31.13
C ARG A 142 -27.86 -1.25 -31.01
N LEU A 143 -26.98 -1.07 -31.99
CA LEU A 143 -25.66 -1.69 -32.02
C LEU A 143 -24.75 -1.04 -30.97
N LYS A 144 -24.72 0.29 -30.91
CA LYS A 144 -24.00 1.03 -29.86
C LYS A 144 -24.51 0.72 -28.46
N VAL A 145 -25.82 0.56 -28.27
CA VAL A 145 -26.37 0.15 -26.97
C VAL A 145 -25.81 -1.21 -26.54
N LEU A 146 -25.74 -2.19 -27.46
CA LEU A 146 -25.19 -3.51 -27.17
C LEU A 146 -23.68 -3.46 -26.87
N GLU A 147 -22.91 -2.68 -27.64
CA GLU A 147 -21.47 -2.51 -27.41
C GLU A 147 -21.17 -1.88 -26.04
N ILE A 148 -21.85 -0.78 -25.70
CA ILE A 148 -21.66 -0.11 -24.40
C ILE A 148 -22.09 -1.05 -23.26
N LYS A 149 -23.23 -1.74 -23.40
CA LYS A 149 -23.68 -2.69 -22.39
C LYS A 149 -22.64 -3.79 -22.17
N ALA A 150 -22.12 -4.39 -23.24
CA ALA A 150 -21.10 -5.44 -23.14
C ALA A 150 -19.83 -4.95 -22.43
N MET A 151 -19.38 -3.71 -22.71
CA MET A 151 -18.25 -3.12 -21.98
C MET A 151 -18.55 -2.93 -20.49
N LEU A 152 -19.76 -2.46 -20.13
CA LEU A 152 -20.15 -2.28 -18.73
C LEU A 152 -20.32 -3.61 -17.99
N ASP A 153 -20.88 -4.64 -18.65
CA ASP A 153 -20.99 -5.99 -18.10
C ASP A 153 -19.59 -6.55 -17.81
N ALA A 154 -18.64 -6.41 -18.76
CA ALA A 154 -17.26 -6.84 -18.57
C ALA A 154 -16.56 -6.11 -17.40
N VAL A 155 -16.86 -4.84 -17.18
CA VAL A 155 -16.33 -4.08 -16.02
C VAL A 155 -16.93 -4.58 -14.71
N ASP A 156 -18.25 -4.83 -14.67
CA ASP A 156 -18.94 -5.34 -13.47
C ASP A 156 -18.43 -6.74 -13.09
N ASP A 157 -18.31 -7.65 -14.05
CA ASP A 157 -17.80 -9.01 -13.83
C ASP A 157 -16.34 -8.98 -13.33
N ALA A 158 -15.46 -8.24 -14.03
CA ALA A 158 -14.06 -8.11 -13.62
C ALA A 158 -13.93 -7.51 -12.20
N TRP A 159 -14.75 -6.51 -11.87
CA TRP A 159 -14.76 -5.89 -10.55
C TRP A 159 -15.23 -6.85 -9.46
N ARG A 160 -16.33 -7.59 -9.69
CA ARG A 160 -16.88 -8.56 -8.73
C ARG A 160 -15.87 -9.63 -8.39
N ASP A 161 -15.27 -10.25 -9.40
CA ASP A 161 -14.27 -11.31 -9.22
C ASP A 161 -13.05 -10.80 -8.47
N TYR A 162 -12.51 -9.65 -8.91
CA TYR A 162 -11.37 -9.04 -8.27
C TYR A 162 -11.66 -8.64 -6.82
N ASN A 163 -12.81 -8.03 -6.54
CA ASN A 163 -13.16 -7.58 -5.19
C ASN A 163 -13.40 -8.75 -4.24
N LEU A 164 -14.04 -9.83 -4.71
CA LEU A 164 -14.27 -11.04 -3.95
C LEU A 164 -12.95 -11.71 -3.56
N ASP A 165 -12.04 -11.91 -4.51
CA ASP A 165 -10.72 -12.47 -4.24
C ASP A 165 -9.87 -11.53 -3.35
N ARG A 166 -9.97 -10.22 -3.57
CA ARG A 166 -9.33 -9.20 -2.72
C ARG A 166 -9.75 -9.32 -1.25
N VAL A 167 -11.06 -9.44 -0.99
CA VAL A 167 -11.60 -9.57 0.37
C VAL A 167 -11.12 -10.87 1.00
N LYS A 168 -11.20 -12.00 0.29
CA LYS A 168 -10.70 -13.30 0.77
C LYS A 168 -9.22 -13.25 1.18
N ARG A 169 -8.36 -12.62 0.36
CA ARG A 169 -6.93 -12.46 0.68
C ARG A 169 -6.73 -11.64 1.96
N ASN A 170 -7.47 -10.54 2.10
CA ASN A 170 -7.40 -9.72 3.29
C ASN A 170 -7.92 -10.45 4.54
N ASP A 171 -9.00 -11.22 4.45
CA ASP A 171 -9.53 -11.97 5.58
C ASP A 171 -8.55 -13.04 6.07
N ARG A 172 -7.86 -13.71 5.13
CA ARG A 172 -6.76 -14.63 5.47
C ARG A 172 -5.63 -13.92 6.21
N LEU A 173 -5.24 -12.73 5.75
CA LEU A 173 -4.26 -11.89 6.43
C LEU A 173 -4.74 -11.51 7.84
N CYS A 174 -5.97 -11.00 7.99
CA CYS A 174 -6.54 -10.61 9.27
C CYS A 174 -6.72 -11.78 10.24
N THR A 175 -6.93 -13.00 9.74
CA THR A 175 -7.02 -14.19 10.60
C THR A 175 -5.64 -14.65 11.07
N LYS A 176 -4.65 -14.64 10.16
CA LYS A 176 -3.31 -15.16 10.42
C LYS A 176 -2.45 -14.15 11.20
N TYR A 177 -2.47 -12.87 10.84
CA TYR A 177 -1.58 -11.84 11.38
C TYR A 177 -1.70 -11.67 12.91
N PRO A 178 -2.90 -11.53 13.51
CA PRO A 178 -3.05 -11.38 14.95
C PRO A 178 -2.75 -12.68 15.70
N TYR A 179 -3.13 -13.84 15.16
CA TYR A 179 -2.93 -15.11 15.85
C TYR A 179 -1.47 -15.59 15.83
N ILE A 180 -0.72 -15.18 14.82
CA ILE A 180 0.64 -15.68 14.59
C ILE A 180 1.65 -14.61 14.99
N CYS A 181 1.69 -13.49 14.27
CA CYS A 181 2.72 -12.48 14.50
C CYS A 181 2.48 -11.74 15.82
N TRP A 182 1.22 -11.42 16.12
CA TRP A 182 0.92 -10.68 17.35
C TRP A 182 0.94 -11.59 18.59
N LYS A 183 0.18 -12.69 18.59
CA LYS A 183 0.09 -13.57 19.76
C LYS A 183 1.45 -14.12 20.16
N LEU A 184 2.23 -14.67 19.22
CA LEU A 184 3.55 -15.21 19.53
C LEU A 184 4.43 -14.11 20.15
N SER A 185 4.46 -12.91 19.55
CA SER A 185 5.28 -11.80 20.07
C SER A 185 4.88 -11.28 21.45
N LEU A 186 3.66 -11.58 21.92
CA LEU A 186 3.17 -11.15 23.24
C LEU A 186 3.16 -12.24 24.30
N GLU A 187 3.52 -13.48 23.96
CA GLU A 187 3.65 -14.55 24.95
C GLU A 187 4.78 -14.21 25.94
N SER A 188 4.54 -14.45 27.23
CA SER A 188 5.52 -14.24 28.31
C SER A 188 5.67 -15.52 29.14
N PRO A 189 6.86 -16.16 29.13
CA PRO A 189 8.04 -15.81 28.33
C PRO A 189 7.78 -16.00 26.82
N PRO A 190 8.50 -15.29 25.95
CA PRO A 190 8.35 -15.47 24.51
C PRO A 190 8.71 -16.92 24.14
N PRO A 191 7.99 -17.55 23.18
CA PRO A 191 8.23 -18.93 22.79
C PRO A 191 9.59 -19.14 22.08
N VAL A 192 10.29 -18.05 21.77
CA VAL A 192 11.60 -18.03 21.10
C VAL A 192 12.41 -16.87 21.69
N ASP A 193 13.64 -17.14 22.10
CA ASP A 193 14.59 -16.11 22.54
C ASP A 193 14.83 -15.08 21.42
N GLY A 194 14.71 -13.80 21.76
CA GLY A 194 14.86 -12.70 20.80
C GLY A 194 13.61 -12.40 19.97
N MET A 195 12.51 -13.16 20.13
CA MET A 195 11.26 -12.81 19.48
C MET A 195 10.58 -11.67 20.23
N ILE A 196 10.65 -10.48 19.63
CA ILE A 196 10.12 -9.24 20.19
C ILE A 196 9.00 -8.68 19.29
N PRO A 197 8.01 -7.94 19.85
CA PRO A 197 6.93 -7.32 19.08
C PRO A 197 7.38 -6.37 17.96
N GLU A 198 8.63 -5.94 17.97
CA GLU A 198 9.23 -5.10 16.95
C GLU A 198 9.32 -5.76 15.57
N PHE A 199 9.01 -7.05 15.44
CA PHE A 199 8.73 -7.67 14.13
C PHE A 199 7.77 -6.84 13.26
N LEU A 200 6.80 -6.17 13.91
CA LEU A 200 5.84 -5.30 13.24
C LEU A 200 6.52 -4.14 12.49
N PHE A 201 7.75 -3.79 12.86
CA PHE A 201 8.60 -2.77 12.25
C PHE A 201 9.69 -3.33 11.34
N GLU A 202 9.73 -4.64 11.06
CA GLU A 202 10.77 -5.26 10.24
C GLU A 202 10.85 -4.57 8.86
N PRO A 203 11.93 -3.81 8.56
CA PRO A 203 12.02 -3.00 7.35
C PRO A 203 12.09 -3.80 6.05
N SER A 204 12.41 -5.09 6.13
CA SER A 204 12.45 -5.99 4.97
C SER A 204 11.11 -6.59 4.56
N ILE A 205 10.01 -6.18 5.20
CA ILE A 205 8.63 -6.56 4.83
C ILE A 205 7.69 -5.35 4.80
N PRO A 206 6.50 -5.46 4.16
CA PRO A 206 5.49 -4.41 4.21
C PRO A 206 4.99 -4.13 5.63
N LEU A 207 4.94 -2.85 6.01
CA LEU A 207 4.46 -2.43 7.32
C LEU A 207 2.98 -2.77 7.52
N TYR A 208 2.64 -3.42 8.63
CA TYR A 208 1.26 -3.82 8.90
C TYR A 208 0.33 -2.65 9.19
N GLY A 209 -0.61 -2.42 8.27
CA GLY A 209 -1.65 -1.41 8.34
C GLY A 209 -2.87 -1.96 9.05
N MET A 210 -3.00 -1.67 10.35
CA MET A 210 -4.19 -2.00 11.16
C MET A 210 -5.50 -1.57 10.49
N ILE A 211 -5.47 -0.46 9.76
CA ILE A 211 -6.60 0.10 9.03
C ILE A 211 -6.23 0.19 7.54
N TYR A 212 -7.23 0.06 6.66
CA TYR A 212 -7.04 0.31 5.24
C TYR A 212 -6.69 1.76 4.98
N ARG A 213 -5.73 1.99 4.08
CA ARG A 213 -5.47 3.30 3.55
C ARG A 213 -6.32 3.49 2.30
N THR A 214 -7.28 4.40 2.39
CA THR A 214 -8.12 4.77 1.25
C THR A 214 -7.23 5.21 0.09
N TRP A 215 -7.36 4.50 -1.03
CA TRP A 215 -6.75 4.88 -2.30
C TRP A 215 -7.85 5.25 -3.30
N ILE A 216 -7.77 6.48 -3.79
CA ILE A 216 -8.68 7.01 -4.80
C ILE A 216 -7.83 7.22 -6.05
N PRO A 217 -7.87 6.30 -7.03
CA PRO A 217 -7.19 6.52 -8.29
C PRO A 217 -7.83 7.69 -9.03
N LYS A 218 -7.00 8.53 -9.65
CA LYS A 218 -7.41 9.73 -10.40
C LYS A 218 -7.81 9.41 -11.82
N THR A 219 -7.40 8.25 -12.33
CA THR A 219 -7.54 7.80 -13.71
C THR A 219 -8.10 6.37 -13.71
N PRO A 220 -8.71 5.94 -14.82
CA PRO A 220 -9.15 4.55 -14.96
C PRO A 220 -7.98 3.55 -15.14
N VAL A 221 -6.74 4.04 -15.31
CA VAL A 221 -5.53 3.24 -15.53
C VAL A 221 -4.77 3.07 -14.21
N TRP A 222 -5.37 2.30 -13.32
CA TRP A 222 -4.97 2.13 -11.92
C TRP A 222 -3.48 1.80 -11.72
N LEU A 223 -2.88 1.02 -12.63
CA LEU A 223 -1.47 0.61 -12.54
C LEU A 223 -0.44 1.71 -12.88
N LYS A 224 -0.85 2.82 -13.50
CA LYS A 224 0.06 3.94 -13.83
C LYS A 224 0.20 4.99 -12.73
N GLU A 225 -0.63 4.89 -11.69
CA GLU A 225 -0.64 5.83 -10.57
C GLU A 225 0.20 5.48 -9.33
N PRO A 226 0.76 4.27 -9.14
CA PRO A 226 1.46 3.93 -7.91
C PRO A 226 2.90 4.43 -7.94
N ASP A 227 3.06 5.75 -7.81
CA ASP A 227 4.25 6.39 -7.23
C ASP A 227 4.07 6.57 -5.71
N ARG A 228 3.39 5.63 -5.04
CA ARG A 228 3.24 5.66 -3.58
C ARG A 228 4.27 4.72 -2.94
N PRO A 229 5.48 5.22 -2.57
CA PRO A 229 6.34 4.46 -1.69
C PRO A 229 5.64 4.23 -0.35
N LEU A 230 5.84 3.02 0.18
CA LEU A 230 5.08 2.43 1.30
C LEU A 230 5.13 3.19 2.63
N PHE A 231 5.94 4.24 2.71
CA PHE A 231 6.21 4.99 3.95
C PHE A 231 5.65 6.41 3.95
N VAL A 232 4.92 6.81 2.90
CA VAL A 232 4.73 8.24 2.65
C VAL A 232 3.26 8.62 2.52
N SER A 233 2.85 9.63 3.29
CA SER A 233 1.53 10.24 3.30
C SER A 233 1.13 10.74 1.90
N VAL A 234 -0.17 10.94 1.68
CA VAL A 234 -0.67 11.41 0.37
C VAL A 234 -0.13 12.83 0.17
N GLY A 235 0.51 13.11 -0.97
CA GLY A 235 1.16 14.40 -1.25
C GLY A 235 2.67 14.43 -1.02
N HIS A 236 3.25 13.30 -0.63
CA HIS A 236 4.68 13.19 -0.36
C HIS A 236 5.30 11.99 -1.11
N SER A 237 6.59 12.05 -1.40
CA SER A 237 7.41 10.95 -1.95
C SER A 237 8.46 10.48 -0.94
N LEU A 238 9.06 9.30 -1.14
CA LEU A 238 10.15 8.79 -0.29
C LEU A 238 11.32 9.78 -0.26
N ALA A 239 11.60 10.42 -1.41
CA ALA A 239 12.60 11.48 -1.51
C ALA A 239 12.24 12.72 -0.68
N SER A 240 10.96 13.05 -0.53
CA SER A 240 10.52 14.21 0.28
C SER A 240 10.44 13.91 1.78
N VAL A 241 10.22 12.65 2.18
CA VAL A 241 10.03 12.27 3.59
C VAL A 241 11.27 11.65 4.20
N GLY A 242 12.09 10.96 3.42
CA GLY A 242 13.35 10.38 3.87
C GLY A 242 14.13 11.37 4.73
N PRO A 243 14.46 12.58 4.20
CA PRO A 243 15.23 13.58 4.95
C PRO A 243 14.59 14.07 6.25
N LEU A 244 13.29 13.85 6.44
CA LEU A 244 12.54 14.21 7.65
C LEU A 244 12.55 13.09 8.71
N ILE A 245 13.01 11.89 8.35
CA ILE A 245 13.17 10.77 9.29
C ILE A 245 14.43 11.04 10.12
N VAL A 246 14.23 11.60 11.30
CA VAL A 246 15.31 11.89 12.24
C VAL A 246 15.66 10.62 13.02
N ARG A 247 16.96 10.32 13.09
CA ARG A 247 17.51 9.25 13.93
C ARG A 247 17.07 9.47 15.38
N ASP A 248 16.58 8.42 16.03
CA ASP A 248 16.38 8.47 17.48
C ASP A 248 17.76 8.58 18.16
N PRO A 249 18.05 9.65 18.93
CA PRO A 249 19.33 9.83 19.60
C PRO A 249 19.68 8.71 20.58
N ALA A 250 18.70 7.91 21.00
CA ALA A 250 18.89 6.78 21.91
C ALA A 250 19.46 5.52 21.22
N LEU A 251 19.42 5.43 19.88
CA LEU A 251 19.95 4.28 19.14
C LEU A 251 21.45 4.42 18.89
N THR A 252 22.20 3.36 19.17
CA THR A 252 23.63 3.26 18.89
C THR A 252 23.89 2.93 17.43
N ASN A 253 25.10 3.23 16.94
CA ASN A 253 25.47 2.95 15.54
C ASN A 253 25.45 1.45 15.19
N ALA A 254 25.59 0.57 16.18
CA ALA A 254 25.54 -0.88 15.99
C ALA A 254 24.09 -1.40 15.78
N GLU A 255 23.09 -0.66 16.23
CA GLU A 255 21.66 -1.01 16.11
C GLU A 255 21.04 -0.50 14.80
N ILE A 256 21.79 0.27 14.01
CA ILE A 256 21.34 0.85 12.75
C ILE A 256 21.97 0.07 11.59
N VAL A 257 21.13 -0.42 10.67
CA VAL A 257 21.60 -1.11 9.46
C VAL A 257 22.47 -0.16 8.63
N GLY A 258 23.65 -0.64 8.21
CA GLY A 258 24.57 0.14 7.38
C GLY A 258 23.89 0.64 6.10
N GLY A 259 24.02 1.95 5.82
CA GLY A 259 23.41 2.62 4.66
C GLY A 259 22.08 3.34 4.95
N TRP A 260 21.56 3.30 6.17
CA TRP A 260 20.36 4.04 6.58
C TRP A 260 20.52 5.56 6.37
N GLU A 261 21.66 6.12 6.76
CA GLU A 261 21.96 7.56 6.61
C GLU A 261 21.96 7.99 5.13
N GLN A 262 22.48 7.15 4.24
CA GLN A 262 22.49 7.42 2.79
C GLN A 262 21.10 7.35 2.18
N THR A 263 20.25 6.46 2.69
CA THR A 263 18.90 6.22 2.17
C THR A 263 17.89 7.24 2.69
N PHE A 264 18.06 7.70 3.92
CA PHE A 264 17.05 8.52 4.61
C PHE A 264 17.55 9.91 4.99
N GLN A 265 18.80 10.15 5.40
CA GLN A 265 19.21 11.53 5.77
C GLN A 265 19.50 12.44 4.56
N GLY A 266 19.65 11.87 3.36
CA GLY A 266 20.21 12.59 2.22
C GLY A 266 21.69 12.90 2.44
N SER A 267 22.50 12.90 1.39
CA SER A 267 23.91 13.28 1.53
C SER A 267 24.02 14.67 2.15
N PRO A 268 24.98 14.92 3.07
CA PRO A 268 25.09 16.21 3.72
C PRO A 268 25.29 17.31 2.68
N LEU A 269 24.34 18.25 2.61
CA LEU A 269 24.53 19.50 1.89
C LEU A 269 25.75 20.19 2.50
N VAL A 270 26.83 20.27 1.72
CA VAL A 270 27.92 21.21 2.00
C VAL A 270 27.30 22.60 1.88
N VAL A 271 26.90 23.18 3.03
CA VAL A 271 26.40 24.55 3.11
C VAL A 271 27.58 25.48 2.81
N LYS A 272 27.75 25.86 1.54
CA LYS A 272 28.40 27.11 1.19
C LYS A 272 27.34 28.19 1.24
N SER A 273 27.44 28.99 2.31
CA SER A 273 26.82 30.29 2.55
C SER A 273 26.15 30.91 1.32
N LEU A 274 24.83 31.10 1.40
CA LEU A 274 24.11 32.12 0.63
C LEU A 274 23.20 32.89 1.57
N VAL A 275 23.70 34.07 1.93
CA VAL A 275 23.05 35.36 2.17
C VAL A 275 21.53 35.34 2.33
N ALA A 276 21.08 35.91 3.45
CA ALA A 276 19.70 36.15 3.81
C ALA A 276 18.90 36.82 2.68
N TYR A 277 17.73 36.26 2.36
CA TYR A 277 16.70 36.88 1.54
C TYR A 277 15.50 37.21 2.43
N ASP A 278 15.16 38.49 2.48
CA ASP A 278 14.11 39.09 3.31
C ASP A 278 12.80 39.15 2.49
N PRO A 279 11.66 38.63 2.97
CA PRO A 279 10.41 38.66 2.21
C PRO A 279 9.54 39.86 2.62
N VAL A 280 9.33 40.79 1.69
CA VAL A 280 8.16 41.69 1.74
C VAL A 280 6.97 40.99 1.05
N PRO A 281 5.75 40.99 1.63
CA PRO A 281 4.61 40.26 1.08
C PRO A 281 3.79 41.14 0.12
N GLU A 282 3.59 40.69 -1.11
CA GLU A 282 2.60 41.27 -2.02
C GLU A 282 1.48 40.28 -2.38
N ALA A 283 0.29 40.72 -1.98
CA ALA A 283 -1.01 40.61 -2.63
C ALA A 283 -1.60 39.22 -2.97
N LEU A 284 -2.67 38.92 -2.23
CA LEU A 284 -3.79 38.05 -2.59
C LEU A 284 -4.29 38.35 -4.01
N VAL A 285 -4.36 37.32 -4.85
CA VAL A 285 -5.19 37.31 -6.07
C VAL A 285 -6.24 36.21 -5.90
N GLU A 286 -7.50 36.60 -5.98
CA GLU A 286 -8.67 35.71 -5.96
C GLU A 286 -8.69 34.74 -7.17
N PRO A 287 -9.31 33.56 -7.04
CA PRO A 287 -9.36 32.58 -8.12
C PRO A 287 -10.35 32.96 -9.22
N ALA A 288 -9.88 32.88 -10.46
CA ALA A 288 -10.69 32.95 -11.68
C ALA A 288 -11.60 31.70 -11.87
N ASP A 289 -12.65 31.91 -12.66
CA ASP A 289 -13.82 31.07 -12.99
C ASP A 289 -13.64 29.54 -13.19
N PRO A 290 -14.73 28.75 -13.02
CA PRO A 290 -14.68 27.28 -13.02
C PRO A 290 -14.29 26.66 -14.38
N PRO A 291 -13.63 25.48 -14.37
CA PRO A 291 -13.19 24.82 -15.60
C PRO A 291 -14.37 24.26 -16.41
N VAL A 292 -14.41 24.67 -17.67
CA VAL A 292 -15.28 24.20 -18.75
C VAL A 292 -15.09 22.69 -18.98
N LEU A 293 -16.22 21.97 -19.07
CA LEU A 293 -16.32 20.59 -19.55
C LEU A 293 -15.74 20.47 -20.97
N LEU A 294 -14.61 19.79 -21.12
CA LEU A 294 -14.07 19.38 -22.42
C LEU A 294 -14.93 18.23 -22.99
N LEU A 295 -15.98 18.59 -23.72
CA LEU A 295 -16.63 17.72 -24.68
C LEU A 295 -15.77 17.64 -25.95
N LEU A 296 -15.64 16.43 -26.45
CA LEU A 296 -14.86 16.04 -27.62
C LEU A 296 -15.41 16.71 -28.89
N ASP A 297 -14.78 17.81 -29.33
CA ASP A 297 -14.91 18.31 -30.70
C ASP A 297 -13.90 17.59 -31.61
N ARG A 298 -14.39 16.60 -32.37
CA ARG A 298 -13.74 16.18 -33.62
C ARG A 298 -14.53 16.77 -34.78
N LYS A 299 -13.95 17.79 -35.42
CA LYS A 299 -14.26 18.13 -36.81
C LYS A 299 -13.45 17.21 -37.73
N TRP A 300 -14.11 16.59 -38.70
CA TRP A 300 -13.45 15.98 -39.86
C TRP A 300 -13.63 16.87 -41.10
N PRO A 301 -12.71 16.78 -42.08
CA PRO A 301 -12.91 17.39 -43.40
C PRO A 301 -14.08 16.77 -44.17
#